data_AF-A0A246SQZ2-F1
#
_entry.id   AF-A0A246SQZ2-F1
#
_cell.length_a   1.000
_cell.length_b   1.000
_cell.length_c   1.000
_cell.angle_alpha   90.00
_cell.angle_beta   90.00
_cell.angle_gamma   90.00
#
_symmetry.space_group_name_H-M   'P 1'
#
loop_
_entity.id
_entity.type
_entity.pdbx_description
1 polymer ?
#
loop_
_entity_poly.entity_id
_entity_poly.type
_entity_poly.pdbx_seq_one_letter_code
_entity_poly.pdbx_strand_id
1 'polypeptide(L)'
;MTRRIDHRRQTAADKSRRQGTQDVADLGEIIRLPKSPPKARPSKATLREQAAAAVAKVTRIVRCAGCGHSASVALPPSRLGSRLRCSQCGEIAT
;
A
#
# COMPACT_ATOMS: atom_id res chain seq x y z
N MET A 1 32.34 6.10 21.37
CA MET A 1 32.01 5.47 20.07
C MET A 1 30.68 4.72 20.19
N THR A 2 29.59 5.28 19.68
CA THR A 2 28.27 4.63 19.72
C THR A 2 28.21 3.53 18.66
N ARG A 3 28.33 2.25 19.10
CA ARG A 3 28.10 1.11 18.21
C ARG A 3 26.66 1.19 17.69
N ARG A 4 26.47 1.17 16.37
CA ARG A 4 25.15 1.02 15.74
C ARG A 4 24.50 -0.24 16.32
N ILE A 5 23.34 -0.07 16.94
CA ILE A 5 22.58 -1.18 17.50
C ILE A 5 21.98 -1.95 16.33
N ASP A 6 22.35 -3.22 16.21
CA ASP A 6 21.68 -4.14 15.29
C ASP A 6 20.35 -4.56 15.93
N HIS A 7 19.29 -3.86 15.56
CA HIS A 7 17.94 -4.11 16.06
C HIS A 7 17.44 -5.52 15.73
N ARG A 8 17.93 -6.15 14.66
CA ARG A 8 17.54 -7.52 14.30
C ARG A 8 18.16 -8.52 15.29
N ARG A 9 19.43 -8.32 15.63
CA ARG A 9 20.12 -9.15 16.63
C ARG A 9 19.54 -8.96 18.03
N GLN A 10 19.22 -7.72 18.40
CA GLN A 10 18.61 -7.42 19.70
C GLN A 10 17.21 -8.03 19.84
N THR A 11 16.36 -7.89 18.81
CA THR A 11 15.01 -8.47 18.82
C THR A 11 15.01 -9.99 18.83
N ALA A 12 15.94 -10.64 18.13
CA ALA A 12 16.12 -12.09 18.19
C ALA A 12 16.49 -12.56 19.62
N ALA A 13 17.46 -11.90 20.26
CA ALA A 13 17.88 -12.22 21.61
C ALA A 13 16.79 -11.95 22.67
N ASP A 14 16.01 -10.88 22.50
CA ASP A 14 14.86 -10.59 23.37
C ASP A 14 13.72 -11.60 23.18
N LYS A 15 13.46 -12.02 21.93
CA LYS A 15 12.47 -13.07 21.63
C LYS A 15 12.85 -14.38 22.31
N SER A 16 14.10 -14.83 22.17
CA SER A 16 14.60 -16.04 22.83
C SER A 16 14.55 -15.96 24.36
N ARG A 17 14.83 -14.79 24.94
CA ARG A 17 14.70 -14.59 26.41
C ARG A 17 13.26 -14.66 26.91
N ARG A 18 12.30 -14.14 26.14
CA ARG A 18 10.89 -14.08 26.55
C ARG A 18 10.11 -15.36 26.27
N GLN A 19 10.43 -16.03 25.16
CA GLN A 19 9.64 -17.14 24.63
C GLN A 19 10.39 -18.48 24.70
N GLY A 20 11.63 -18.49 25.18
CA GLY A 20 12.52 -19.64 25.12
C GLY A 20 13.16 -19.80 23.73
N THR A 21 14.03 -20.80 23.60
CA THR A 21 14.72 -21.14 22.35
C THR A 21 13.98 -22.17 21.50
N GLN A 22 12.90 -22.76 22.02
CA GLN A 22 12.08 -23.69 21.27
C GLN A 22 11.09 -22.90 20.42
N ASP A 23 11.23 -23.01 19.10
CA ASP A 23 10.27 -22.42 18.18
C ASP A 23 9.04 -23.34 18.12
N VAL A 24 7.87 -22.79 17.80
CA VAL A 24 6.66 -23.59 17.59
C VAL A 24 6.85 -24.59 16.43
N ALA A 25 7.82 -24.34 15.56
CA ALA A 25 8.28 -25.28 14.53
C ALA A 25 8.87 -26.59 15.11
N ASP A 26 9.45 -26.56 16.32
CA ASP A 26 10.03 -27.73 17.00
C ASP A 26 8.95 -28.60 17.67
N LEU A 27 7.72 -28.10 17.79
CA LEU A 27 6.56 -28.78 18.41
C LEU A 27 5.70 -29.56 17.38
N GLY A 28 6.24 -29.81 16.18
CA GLY A 28 5.51 -30.27 14.99
C GLY A 28 4.67 -31.55 15.12
N GLU A 29 4.82 -32.31 16.21
CA GLU A 29 4.01 -33.52 16.47
C GLU A 29 2.86 -33.32 17.47
N ILE A 30 2.92 -32.29 18.33
CA ILE A 30 1.94 -32.09 19.42
C ILE A 30 0.76 -31.24 18.95
N ILE A 31 1.00 -30.29 18.04
CA ILE A 31 -0.01 -29.38 17.51
C ILE A 31 0.00 -29.53 15.99
N ARG A 32 -1.13 -29.94 15.39
CA ARG A 32 -1.32 -29.86 13.93
C ARG A 32 -1.37 -28.39 13.52
N LEU A 33 -0.22 -27.76 13.35
CA LEU A 33 -0.15 -26.44 12.75
C LEU A 33 -0.60 -26.51 11.29
N PRO A 34 -1.42 -25.56 10.81
CA PRO A 34 -1.74 -25.50 9.39
C PRO A 34 -0.43 -25.39 8.60
N LYS A 35 -0.25 -26.32 7.65
CA LYS A 35 0.97 -26.53 6.84
C LYS A 35 1.45 -25.26 6.11
N SER A 36 0.58 -24.27 5.94
CA SER A 36 0.88 -23.01 5.28
C SER A 36 1.16 -21.91 6.29
N PRO A 37 2.35 -21.27 6.24
CA PRO A 37 2.63 -20.12 7.07
C PRO A 37 1.65 -18.98 6.79
N PRO A 38 1.35 -18.11 7.77
CA PRO A 38 0.50 -16.97 7.57
C PRO A 38 1.08 -16.05 6.49
N LYS A 39 0.20 -15.51 5.64
CA LYS A 39 0.61 -14.57 4.58
C LYS A 39 1.32 -13.37 5.20
N ALA A 40 2.56 -13.13 4.77
CA ALA A 40 3.32 -11.98 5.23
C ALA A 40 2.59 -10.68 4.85
N ARG A 41 2.47 -9.76 5.81
CA ARG A 41 1.94 -8.42 5.52
C ARG A 41 2.90 -7.68 4.58
N PRO A 42 2.41 -7.02 3.51
CA PRO A 42 3.26 -6.20 2.66
C PRO A 42 3.90 -5.06 3.46
N SER A 43 5.10 -4.68 3.08
CA SER A 43 5.80 -3.57 3.70
C SER A 43 5.09 -2.24 3.42
N LYS A 44 5.34 -1.23 4.26
CA LYS A 44 4.84 0.14 4.03
C LYS A 44 5.30 0.71 2.67
N ALA A 45 6.52 0.37 2.23
CA ALA A 45 7.05 0.80 0.94
C ALA A 45 6.23 0.18 -0.21
N THR A 46 6.01 -1.13 -0.15
CA THR A 46 5.19 -1.86 -1.13
C THR A 46 3.77 -1.30 -1.23
N LEU A 47 3.15 -0.97 -0.09
CA LEU A 47 1.82 -0.36 -0.08
C LEU A 47 1.80 1.05 -0.71
N ARG A 48 2.86 1.84 -0.54
CA ARG A 48 2.99 3.16 -1.18
C ARG A 48 3.16 3.05 -2.69
N GLU A 49 3.96 2.10 -3.15
CA GLU A 49 4.14 1.82 -4.59
C GLU A 49 2.81 1.38 -5.23
N GLN A 50 2.09 0.47 -4.59
CA GLN A 50 0.76 0.03 -5.06
C GLN A 50 -0.23 1.20 -5.12
N ALA A 51 -0.24 2.07 -4.11
CA ALA A 51 -1.12 3.25 -4.10
C ALA A 51 -0.77 4.23 -5.22
N ALA A 52 0.52 4.51 -5.44
CA ALA A 52 0.97 5.39 -6.51
C ALA A 52 0.60 4.83 -7.90
N ALA A 53 0.81 3.53 -8.13
CA ALA A 53 0.41 2.86 -9.36
C ALA A 53 -1.10 2.88 -9.57
N ALA A 54 -1.89 2.68 -8.52
CA ALA A 54 -3.35 2.74 -8.57
C ALA A 54 -3.84 4.15 -8.94
N VAL A 55 -3.27 5.20 -8.35
CA VAL A 55 -3.59 6.60 -8.68
C VAL A 55 -3.23 6.90 -10.13
N ALA A 56 -2.02 6.55 -10.58
CA ALA A 56 -1.59 6.77 -11.96
C ALA A 56 -2.54 6.11 -12.98
N LYS A 57 -3.06 4.92 -12.68
CA LYS A 57 -4.01 4.19 -13.56
C LYS A 57 -5.36 4.89 -13.70
N VAL A 58 -5.80 5.64 -12.69
CA VAL A 58 -7.10 6.34 -12.71
C VAL A 58 -6.98 7.81 -13.08
N THR A 59 -5.78 8.39 -13.04
CA THR A 59 -5.55 9.78 -13.40
C THR A 59 -5.64 9.99 -14.91
N ARG A 60 -6.39 11.01 -15.32
CA ARG A 60 -6.57 11.43 -16.71
C ARG A 60 -6.48 12.95 -16.82
N ILE A 61 -6.07 13.41 -17.99
CA ILE A 61 -6.10 14.83 -18.32
C ILE A 61 -7.46 15.12 -18.96
N VAL A 62 -8.25 15.96 -18.30
CA VAL A 62 -9.58 16.42 -18.74
C VAL A 62 -9.44 17.83 -19.28
N ARG A 63 -10.11 18.16 -20.39
CA ARG A 63 -10.12 19.50 -20.99
C ARG A 63 -11.54 20.07 -21.00
N CYS A 64 -11.65 21.35 -20.65
CA CYS A 64 -12.91 22.07 -20.79
C CYS A 64 -13.20 22.36 -22.26
N ALA A 65 -14.43 22.08 -22.71
CA ALA A 65 -14.87 22.38 -24.07
C ALA A 65 -15.01 23.89 -24.34
N GLY A 66 -15.40 24.68 -23.33
CA GLY A 66 -15.62 26.13 -23.47
C GLY A 66 -14.34 26.95 -23.42
N CYS A 67 -13.58 26.86 -22.33
CA CYS A 67 -12.42 27.74 -22.09
C CYS A 67 -11.05 27.08 -22.32
N GLY A 68 -11.00 25.82 -22.78
CA GLY A 68 -9.75 25.11 -23.09
C GLY A 68 -8.88 24.72 -21.88
N HIS A 69 -9.28 25.05 -20.66
CA HIS A 69 -8.50 24.72 -19.46
C HIS A 69 -8.39 23.21 -19.26
N SER A 70 -7.20 22.77 -18.85
CA SER A 70 -6.91 21.35 -18.63
C SER A 70 -6.52 21.08 -17.18
N ALA A 71 -6.96 19.94 -16.65
CA ALA A 71 -6.61 19.50 -15.31
C ALA A 71 -6.31 17.99 -15.32
N SER A 72 -5.37 17.57 -14.47
CA SER A 72 -5.09 16.16 -14.20
C SER A 72 -5.96 15.72 -13.03
N VAL A 73 -6.90 14.80 -13.28
CA VAL A 73 -7.91 14.39 -12.31
C VAL A 73 -7.94 12.86 -12.18
N ALA A 74 -7.93 12.38 -10.95
CA ALA A 74 -8.11 10.96 -10.65
C ALA A 74 -9.60 10.57 -10.81
N LEU A 75 -9.92 9.88 -11.92
CA LEU A 75 -11.26 9.42 -12.26
C LEU A 75 -11.35 7.89 -12.14
N PRO A 76 -11.97 7.38 -11.06
CA PRO A 76 -12.19 5.94 -10.93
C PRO A 76 -13.16 5.44 -12.02
N PRO A 77 -13.12 4.14 -12.38
CA PRO A 77 -13.96 3.55 -13.42
C PRO A 77 -15.46 3.84 -13.26
N SER A 78 -15.94 3.89 -12.02
CA SER A 78 -17.33 4.19 -11.68
C SER A 78 -17.79 5.60 -12.07
N ARG A 79 -16.86 6.53 -12.38
CA ARG A 79 -17.15 7.93 -12.73
C ARG A 79 -16.77 8.30 -14.16
N LEU A 80 -16.43 7.34 -15.01
CA LEU A 80 -15.99 7.58 -16.38
C LEU A 80 -17.03 8.25 -17.28
N GLY A 81 -18.33 8.14 -16.96
CA GLY A 81 -19.41 8.85 -17.67
C GLY A 81 -19.91 10.10 -16.95
N SER A 82 -19.24 10.54 -15.88
CA SER A 82 -19.71 11.71 -15.11
C SER A 82 -19.42 13.01 -15.87
N ARG A 83 -20.41 13.91 -15.88
CA ARG A 83 -20.25 15.26 -16.45
C ARG A 83 -19.44 16.11 -15.49
N LEU A 84 -18.17 16.34 -15.81
CA LEU A 84 -17.32 17.25 -15.05
C LEU A 84 -17.65 18.68 -15.48
N ARG A 85 -17.60 19.63 -14.53
CA ARG A 85 -17.76 21.05 -14.83
C ARG A 85 -16.44 21.77 -14.63
N CYS A 86 -16.13 22.67 -15.55
CA CYS A 86 -14.98 23.55 -15.41
C CYS A 86 -15.21 24.53 -14.26
N SER A 87 -14.23 24.65 -13.36
CA SER A 87 -14.28 25.61 -12.25
C SER A 87 -14.23 27.06 -12.71
N GLN A 88 -13.78 27.33 -13.94
CA GLN A 88 -13.59 28.68 -14.46
C GLN A 88 -14.76 29.21 -15.29
N CYS A 89 -15.37 28.38 -16.13
CA CYS A 89 -16.48 28.80 -17.00
C CYS A 89 -17.79 28.03 -16.75
N GLY A 90 -17.79 27.01 -15.89
CA GLY A 90 -18.99 26.23 -15.56
C GLY A 90 -19.46 25.25 -16.66
N GLU A 91 -18.88 25.31 -17.85
CA GLU A 91 -19.19 24.39 -18.95
C GLU A 91 -18.68 22.96 -18.70
N ILE A 92 -19.16 22.03 -19.52
CA ILE A 92 -18.79 20.61 -19.43
C ILE A 92 -17.31 20.44 -19.82
N ALA A 93 -16.58 19.75 -18.95
CA ALA A 93 -15.22 19.30 -19.21
C ALA A 93 -15.24 17.80 -19.52
N THR A 94 -14.46 17.42 -20.55
CA THR A 94 -14.38 16.06 -21.11
C THR A 94 -12.94 15.57 -21.10
#